data_AF-A0AAW1M0E2-F1
#
_entry.id   AF-A0AAW1M0E2-F1
#
_cell.length_a   1.000
_cell.length_b   1.000
_cell.length_c   1.000
_cell.angle_alpha   90.00
_cell.angle_beta   90.00
_cell.angle_gamma   90.00
#
_symmetry.space_group_name_H-M   'P 1'
#
loop_
_entity.id
_entity.type
_entity.pdbx_description
1 polymer ?
#
loop_
_entity_poly.entity_id
_entity_poly.type
_entity_poly.pdbx_seq_one_letter_code
_entity_poly.pdbx_strand_id
1 'polypeptide(L)'
;MLIIGNFGLSYEQSKTQMAIWAILAAPLLMSVDLRTIRPEYKAILQNKKIIGVDQDPLGIQGRRIYKHKGIEIWSRPITPLYQNYFSYAVAFVNRRTDGTPSDVAVTLKELGYFSYAVAFVNRRTDGTPSDVAVTLKELGLASPTGYRVEDLYEDVDYGVLSPQTKIKVKVNPSGVVILRADVQADYNRRVPFYTTQRTVYNPLNQVFRIRNNNF
;
A
#
# COMPACT_ATOMS: atom_id res chain seq x y z
N MET A 1 -4.99 1.52 21.11
CA MET A 1 -5.90 2.63 20.71
C MET A 1 -5.23 3.42 19.60
N LEU A 2 -6.02 4.02 18.71
CA LEU A 2 -5.57 4.98 17.70
C LEU A 2 -5.45 6.37 18.35
N ILE A 3 -4.33 7.05 18.14
CA ILE A 3 -4.05 8.41 18.68
C ILE A 3 -3.95 9.46 17.55
N ILE A 4 -4.49 9.11 16.38
CA ILE A 4 -4.55 9.92 15.18
C ILE A 4 -5.35 11.20 15.45
N GLY A 5 -4.75 12.36 15.18
CA GLY A 5 -5.33 13.68 15.46
C GLY A 5 -4.94 14.30 16.80
N ASN A 6 -4.20 13.60 17.66
CA ASN A 6 -3.57 14.18 18.85
C ASN A 6 -2.22 14.86 18.50
N PHE A 7 -1.60 15.48 19.50
CA PHE A 7 -0.33 16.22 19.40
C PHE A 7 0.94 15.36 19.25
N GLY A 8 0.84 14.02 19.27
CA GLY A 8 1.99 13.11 19.36
C GLY A 8 2.44 12.45 18.05
N LEU A 9 1.69 12.59 16.94
CA LEU A 9 2.03 11.98 15.65
C LEU A 9 1.99 13.03 14.53
N SER A 10 2.92 12.92 13.57
CA SER A 10 2.79 13.62 12.29
C SER A 10 1.67 13.02 11.42
N TYR A 11 1.35 13.69 10.31
CA TYR A 11 0.39 13.18 9.33
C TYR A 11 0.82 11.82 8.76
N GLU A 12 2.07 11.69 8.34
CA GLU A 12 2.63 10.43 7.82
C GLU A 12 2.65 9.32 8.89
N GLN A 13 3.00 9.65 10.13
CA GLN A 13 2.95 8.70 11.25
C GLN A 13 1.52 8.26 11.59
N SER A 14 0.54 9.15 11.40
CA SER A 14 -0.88 8.84 11.57
C SER A 14 -1.39 7.90 10.46
N LYS A 15 -0.99 8.12 9.20
CA LYS A 15 -1.23 7.17 8.10
C LYS A 15 -0.60 5.80 8.42
N THR A 16 0.63 5.79 8.93
CA THR A 16 1.35 4.57 9.35
C THR A 16 0.63 3.83 10.47
N GLN A 17 0.11 4.53 11.49
CA GLN A 17 -0.66 3.89 12.57
C GLN A 17 -1.91 3.18 12.01
N MET A 18 -2.75 3.89 11.25
CA MET A 18 -4.00 3.33 10.73
C MET A 18 -3.76 2.13 9.79
N ALA A 19 -2.78 2.22 8.88
CA ALA A 19 -2.47 1.14 7.96
C ALA A 19 -1.95 -0.12 8.67
N ILE A 20 -1.08 0.04 9.68
CA ILE A 20 -0.53 -1.11 10.40
C ILE A 20 -1.57 -1.74 11.33
N TRP A 21 -2.47 -0.96 11.93
CA TRP A 21 -3.61 -1.51 12.68
C TRP A 21 -4.50 -2.37 11.78
N ALA A 22 -4.86 -1.87 10.59
CA ALA A 22 -5.67 -2.61 9.62
C ALA A 22 -4.99 -3.90 9.10
N ILE A 23 -3.68 -3.88 8.87
CA ILE A 23 -2.93 -5.09 8.50
C ILE A 23 -2.87 -6.09 9.65
N LEU A 24 -2.83 -5.64 10.90
CA LEU A 24 -2.79 -6.50 12.09
C LEU A 24 -4.16 -7.00 12.57
N ALA A 25 -5.26 -6.65 11.88
CA ALA A 25 -6.64 -6.91 12.32
C ALA A 25 -6.89 -6.40 13.76
N ALA A 26 -6.31 -5.24 14.09
CA ALA A 26 -6.27 -4.72 15.44
C ALA A 26 -7.47 -3.79 15.71
N PRO A 27 -8.19 -3.91 16.84
CA PRO A 27 -9.35 -3.08 17.14
C PRO A 27 -9.11 -1.57 16.96
N LEU A 28 -9.89 -0.94 16.07
CA LEU A 28 -9.81 0.48 15.71
C LEU A 28 -10.44 1.41 16.77
N LEU A 29 -10.03 1.22 18.03
CA LEU A 29 -10.51 2.01 19.18
C LEU A 29 -9.82 3.38 19.20
N MET A 30 -10.56 4.44 18.89
CA MET A 30 -10.09 5.83 18.85
C MET A 30 -9.85 6.42 20.25
N SER A 31 -8.86 7.30 20.39
CA SER A 31 -8.56 8.05 21.62
C SER A 31 -8.19 9.51 21.29
N VAL A 32 -9.13 10.28 20.76
CA VAL A 32 -8.96 11.65 20.27
C VAL A 32 -10.23 12.47 20.51
N ASP A 33 -10.10 13.80 20.69
CA ASP A 33 -11.25 14.70 20.80
C ASP A 33 -11.94 14.92 19.45
N LEU A 34 -13.09 14.29 19.25
CA LEU A 34 -13.87 14.36 18.01
C LEU A 34 -14.48 15.75 17.74
N ARG A 35 -14.51 16.64 18.73
CA ARG A 35 -15.04 18.01 18.58
C ARG A 35 -14.04 18.94 17.88
N THR A 36 -12.75 18.63 17.98
CA THR A 36 -11.64 19.51 17.57
C THR A 36 -10.68 18.84 16.58
N ILE A 37 -10.90 17.58 16.21
CA ILE A 37 -10.08 16.85 15.24
C ILE A 37 -10.03 17.56 13.88
N ARG A 38 -8.80 17.77 13.37
CA ARG A 38 -8.58 18.42 12.07
C ARG A 38 -9.08 17.53 10.90
N PRO A 39 -9.61 18.10 9.80
CA PRO A 39 -10.23 17.34 8.71
C PRO A 39 -9.36 16.23 8.09
N GLU A 40 -8.06 16.46 7.98
CA GLU A 40 -7.08 15.52 7.42
C GLU A 40 -6.89 14.26 8.29
N TYR A 41 -6.89 14.40 9.62
CA TYR A 41 -6.82 13.26 10.54
C TYR A 41 -8.16 12.51 10.60
N LYS A 42 -9.27 13.25 10.52
CA LYS A 42 -10.61 12.68 10.35
C LYS A 42 -10.70 11.86 9.06
N ALA A 43 -10.13 12.32 7.96
CA ALA A 43 -10.11 11.60 6.69
C ALA A 43 -9.33 10.26 6.78
N ILE A 44 -8.21 10.21 7.51
CA ILE A 44 -7.49 8.95 7.79
C ILE A 44 -8.41 7.97 8.55
N LEU A 45 -9.04 8.43 9.65
CA LEU A 45 -9.91 7.60 10.49
C LEU A 45 -11.19 7.15 9.78
N GLN A 46 -11.68 7.89 8.78
CA GLN A 46 -12.89 7.59 8.01
C GLN A 46 -12.60 6.90 6.66
N ASN A 47 -11.35 6.48 6.40
CA ASN A 47 -10.97 5.85 5.13
C ASN A 47 -11.64 4.47 4.98
N LYS A 48 -12.74 4.43 4.22
CA LYS A 48 -13.53 3.22 3.96
C LYS A 48 -12.73 2.07 3.33
N LYS A 49 -11.73 2.37 2.49
CA LYS A 49 -10.91 1.32 1.85
C LYS A 49 -10.05 0.61 2.91
N ILE A 50 -9.42 1.35 3.81
CA ILE A 50 -8.57 0.81 4.89
C ILE A 50 -9.40 0.15 6.00
N ILE A 51 -10.56 0.73 6.36
CA ILE A 51 -11.52 0.08 7.27
C ILE A 51 -11.99 -1.25 6.67
N GLY A 52 -12.22 -1.33 5.36
CA GLY A 52 -12.56 -2.57 4.67
C GLY A 52 -11.46 -3.63 4.68
N VAL A 53 -10.18 -3.24 4.76
CA VAL A 53 -9.07 -4.17 5.00
C VAL A 53 -9.07 -4.66 6.45
N ASP A 54 -9.27 -3.75 7.41
CA ASP A 54 -9.31 -4.09 8.84
C ASP A 54 -10.43 -5.10 9.14
N GLN A 55 -11.64 -4.77 8.69
CA GLN A 55 -12.89 -5.52 8.89
C GLN A 55 -13.08 -6.66 7.87
N ASP A 56 -12.03 -7.13 7.20
CA ASP A 56 -12.13 -8.23 6.25
C ASP A 56 -12.62 -9.53 6.93
N PRO A 57 -13.66 -10.20 6.38
CA PRO A 57 -14.36 -11.30 7.06
C PRO A 57 -13.54 -12.58 7.22
N LEU A 58 -12.35 -12.71 6.61
CA LEU A 58 -11.46 -13.84 6.91
C LEU A 58 -10.92 -13.76 8.35
N GLY A 59 -10.86 -12.56 8.95
CA GLY A 59 -10.32 -12.36 10.30
C GLY A 59 -8.83 -12.72 10.45
N ILE A 60 -8.12 -13.01 9.35
CA ILE A 60 -6.72 -13.43 9.38
C ILE A 60 -5.83 -12.21 9.65
N GLN A 61 -5.07 -12.27 10.74
CA GLN A 61 -4.04 -11.29 11.07
C GLN A 61 -2.89 -11.31 10.05
N GLY A 62 -2.49 -10.14 9.56
CA GLY A 62 -1.32 -9.97 8.70
C GLY A 62 0.02 -10.03 9.45
N ARG A 63 1.11 -10.15 8.69
CA ARG A 63 2.48 -10.31 9.22
C ARG A 63 3.50 -9.45 8.48
N ARG A 64 4.61 -9.12 9.15
CA ARG A 64 5.77 -8.51 8.49
C ARG A 64 6.49 -9.56 7.65
N ILE A 65 6.55 -9.36 6.34
CA ILE A 65 7.25 -10.23 5.38
C ILE A 65 8.67 -9.73 5.05
N TYR A 66 8.98 -8.46 5.31
CA TYR A 66 10.31 -7.89 5.11
C TYR A 66 10.68 -6.87 6.18
N LYS A 67 11.97 -6.81 6.54
CA LYS A 67 12.57 -5.73 7.32
C LYS A 67 14.04 -5.56 6.91
N HIS A 68 14.40 -4.40 6.36
CA HIS A 68 15.80 -4.07 6.08
C HIS A 68 16.01 -2.56 6.05
N LYS A 69 17.14 -2.07 6.59
CA LYS A 69 17.52 -0.64 6.63
C LYS A 69 16.32 0.29 6.83
N GLY A 70 15.65 0.16 7.98
CA GLY A 70 14.51 1.02 8.35
C GLY A 70 13.23 0.86 7.52
N ILE A 71 13.14 -0.02 6.51
CA ILE A 71 11.90 -0.24 5.76
C ILE A 71 11.34 -1.62 6.06
N GLU A 72 10.03 -1.67 6.24
CA GLU A 72 9.26 -2.87 6.58
C GLU A 72 8.17 -3.09 5.53
N ILE A 73 7.98 -4.33 5.09
CA ILE A 73 6.82 -4.70 4.28
C ILE A 73 5.97 -5.66 5.10
N TRP A 74 4.69 -5.36 5.20
CA TRP A 74 3.70 -6.17 5.89
C TRP A 74 2.63 -6.61 4.90
N SER A 75 2.11 -7.82 5.04
CA SER A 75 1.00 -8.30 4.22
C SER A 75 -0.07 -9.03 5.03
N ARG A 76 -1.33 -8.83 4.64
CA ARG A 76 -2.53 -9.49 5.18
C ARG A 76 -3.29 -10.14 4.02
N PRO A 77 -3.60 -11.45 4.05
CA PRO A 77 -4.55 -12.04 3.11
C PRO A 77 -5.96 -11.53 3.42
N ILE A 78 -6.71 -11.17 2.38
CA ILE A 78 -8.06 -10.61 2.43
C ILE A 78 -8.94 -11.20 1.33
N THR A 79 -10.23 -10.93 1.39
CA THR A 79 -11.20 -11.20 0.34
C THR A 79 -11.07 -10.21 -0.84
N PRO A 80 -11.44 -10.61 -2.08
CA PRO A 80 -11.95 -11.93 -2.48
C PRO A 80 -10.86 -13.02 -2.55
N LEU A 81 -11.29 -14.28 -2.44
CA LEU A 81 -10.50 -15.46 -2.83
C LEU A 81 -10.96 -15.89 -4.24
N TYR A 82 -10.03 -16.24 -5.11
CA TYR A 82 -10.34 -16.88 -6.40
C TYR A 82 -9.54 -18.18 -6.53
N GLN A 83 -10.24 -19.31 -6.68
CA GLN A 83 -9.65 -20.64 -6.60
C GLN A 83 -8.85 -20.80 -5.28
N ASN A 84 -7.53 -21.01 -5.37
CA ASN A 84 -6.64 -21.12 -4.21
C ASN A 84 -5.79 -19.84 -3.97
N TYR A 85 -6.12 -18.72 -4.62
CA TYR A 85 -5.37 -17.47 -4.53
C TYR A 85 -6.16 -16.41 -3.76
N PHE A 86 -5.59 -15.94 -2.65
CA PHE A 86 -6.11 -14.82 -1.87
C PHE A 86 -5.81 -13.48 -2.56
N SER A 87 -6.67 -12.50 -2.31
CA SER A 87 -6.31 -11.08 -2.42
C SER A 87 -5.46 -10.69 -1.22
N TYR A 88 -4.68 -9.60 -1.31
CA TYR A 88 -3.86 -9.14 -0.18
C TYR A 88 -3.91 -7.63 -0.02
N ALA A 89 -3.86 -7.18 1.24
CA ALA A 89 -3.40 -5.85 1.57
C ALA A 89 -1.90 -5.91 1.87
N VAL A 90 -1.12 -4.99 1.29
CA VAL A 90 0.35 -4.90 1.45
C VAL A 90 0.72 -3.49 1.87
N ALA A 91 1.36 -3.34 3.03
CA ALA A 91 1.81 -2.06 3.56
C ALA A 91 3.34 -1.95 3.54
N PHE A 92 3.85 -0.94 2.83
CA PHE A 92 5.24 -0.54 2.77
C PHE A 92 5.47 0.61 3.75
N VAL A 93 6.14 0.33 4.88
CA VAL A 93 6.40 1.31 5.95
C VAL A 93 7.85 1.74 5.93
N ASN A 94 8.07 3.05 5.96
CA ASN A 94 9.39 3.63 6.13
C ASN A 94 9.55 4.11 7.58
N ARG A 95 10.37 3.40 8.38
CA ARG A 95 10.72 3.78 9.76
C ARG A 95 11.87 4.79 9.84
N ARG A 96 12.46 5.20 8.70
CA ARG A 96 13.54 6.19 8.72
C ARG A 96 13.00 7.57 9.09
N THR A 97 13.84 8.30 9.81
CA THR A 97 13.62 9.70 10.23
C THR A 97 14.74 10.59 9.74
N ASP A 98 15.88 10.01 9.37
CA ASP A 98 16.93 10.65 8.60
C ASP A 98 16.46 10.83 7.14
N GLY A 99 16.60 12.05 6.61
CA GLY A 99 16.25 12.39 5.23
C GLY A 99 17.17 11.78 4.18
N THR A 100 17.87 10.68 4.49
CA THR A 100 18.74 9.99 3.55
C THR A 100 17.88 9.21 2.56
N PRO A 101 18.07 9.38 1.23
CA PRO A 101 17.42 8.50 0.28
C PRO A 101 17.97 7.08 0.41
N SER A 102 17.08 6.14 0.12
CA SER A 102 17.03 4.91 0.90
C SER A 102 16.46 3.80 0.03
N ASP A 103 17.32 3.23 -0.80
CA ASP A 103 16.89 2.24 -1.79
C ASP A 103 16.45 0.93 -1.12
N VAL A 104 15.25 0.50 -1.46
CA VAL A 104 14.68 -0.76 -0.97
C VAL A 104 14.07 -1.53 -2.12
N ALA A 105 14.81 -2.51 -2.60
CA ALA A 105 14.34 -3.53 -3.50
C ALA A 105 14.92 -4.88 -3.03
N VAL A 106 14.10 -5.91 -3.10
CA VAL A 106 13.90 -6.74 -1.90
C VAL A 106 14.36 -8.19 -2.09
N THR A 107 15.68 -8.48 -2.10
CA THR A 107 16.20 -9.88 -2.13
C THR A 107 16.01 -10.61 -0.80
N LEU A 108 14.75 -10.86 -0.48
CA LEU A 108 14.33 -12.15 0.04
C LEU A 108 14.98 -13.26 -0.86
N LYS A 109 15.56 -14.35 -0.31
CA LYS A 109 15.86 -15.61 -1.07
C LYS A 109 15.77 -16.92 -0.26
N GLU A 110 15.89 -16.93 1.07
CA GLU A 110 15.90 -18.18 1.85
C GLU A 110 14.88 -18.19 3.00
N LEU A 111 13.72 -18.75 2.70
CA LEU A 111 12.66 -19.21 3.60
C LEU A 111 11.79 -20.14 2.74
N GLY A 112 11.49 -21.37 3.18
CA GLY A 112 10.78 -22.37 2.37
C GLY A 112 9.37 -21.93 1.96
N TYR A 113 9.10 -21.80 0.66
CA TYR A 113 7.89 -21.21 0.05
C TYR A 113 7.67 -19.70 0.27
N PHE A 114 8.74 -18.90 0.32
CA PHE A 114 8.64 -17.44 0.29
C PHE A 114 9.33 -16.89 -0.98
N SER A 115 9.13 -15.63 -1.40
CA SER A 115 9.50 -15.14 -2.77
C SER A 115 10.37 -13.87 -2.78
N TYR A 116 11.12 -13.62 -3.89
CA TYR A 116 12.56 -13.23 -3.89
C TYR A 116 13.08 -12.22 -4.98
N ALA A 117 13.66 -11.04 -4.64
CA ALA A 117 13.98 -9.91 -5.60
C ALA A 117 15.46 -9.44 -5.75
N VAL A 118 15.74 -8.17 -6.15
CA VAL A 118 17.07 -7.49 -6.27
C VAL A 118 16.98 -5.95 -6.04
N ALA A 119 17.86 -5.32 -5.23
CA ALA A 119 18.04 -3.85 -5.13
C ALA A 119 19.27 -3.27 -5.84
N PHE A 120 19.08 -2.07 -6.41
CA PHE A 120 20.13 -1.15 -6.88
C PHE A 120 19.86 0.27 -6.36
N VAL A 121 20.89 1.14 -6.43
CA VAL A 121 21.03 2.33 -5.56
C VAL A 121 20.86 3.67 -6.29
N ASN A 122 20.28 4.66 -5.61
CA ASN A 122 20.24 6.08 -5.99
C ASN A 122 20.95 6.96 -4.94
N ARG A 123 21.72 7.96 -5.38
CA ARG A 123 22.72 8.66 -4.54
C ARG A 123 22.43 10.17 -4.39
N ARG A 124 21.46 10.54 -3.56
CA ARG A 124 21.19 11.95 -3.17
C ARG A 124 21.16 12.09 -1.64
N THR A 125 20.85 13.28 -1.10
CA THR A 125 21.06 13.61 0.32
C THR A 125 20.08 14.65 0.88
N ASP A 126 18.83 14.68 0.38
CA ASP A 126 17.96 15.88 0.40
C ASP A 126 16.57 15.71 1.05
N GLY A 127 16.30 14.62 1.78
CA GLY A 127 14.98 14.37 2.41
C GLY A 127 14.01 13.55 1.56
N THR A 128 14.47 13.04 0.42
CA THR A 128 13.63 12.41 -0.63
C THR A 128 12.94 11.10 -0.19
N PRO A 129 11.68 10.85 -0.60
CA PRO A 129 10.97 9.59 -0.38
C PRO A 129 11.76 8.36 -0.85
N SER A 130 11.55 7.23 -0.18
CA SER A 130 12.20 5.95 -0.53
C SER A 130 11.46 5.26 -1.67
N ASP A 131 12.12 5.07 -2.82
CA ASP A 131 11.62 4.24 -3.91
C ASP A 131 11.73 2.75 -3.53
N VAL A 132 10.57 2.09 -3.43
CA VAL A 132 10.45 0.65 -3.17
C VAL A 132 10.06 -0.07 -4.45
N ALA A 133 10.89 -0.99 -4.94
CA ALA A 133 10.64 -1.71 -6.20
C ALA A 133 10.61 -3.24 -5.99
N VAL A 134 9.43 -3.86 -6.17
CA VAL A 134 9.19 -5.30 -5.90
C VAL A 134 8.22 -5.85 -6.95
N THR A 135 8.38 -7.10 -7.38
CA THR A 135 7.36 -7.78 -8.20
C THR A 135 6.20 -8.26 -7.34
N LEU A 136 5.03 -8.43 -7.96
CA LEU A 136 3.91 -9.06 -7.28
C LEU A 136 4.27 -10.45 -6.71
N LYS A 137 4.95 -11.30 -7.48
CA LYS A 137 5.36 -12.64 -7.02
C LYS A 137 6.21 -12.58 -5.74
N GLU A 138 7.11 -11.61 -5.64
CA GLU A 138 7.97 -11.38 -4.47
C GLU A 138 7.19 -10.94 -3.21
N LEU A 139 6.01 -10.35 -3.37
CA LEU A 139 5.06 -10.05 -2.28
C LEU A 139 4.18 -11.26 -1.89
N GLY A 140 4.32 -12.40 -2.58
CA GLY A 140 3.44 -13.57 -2.46
C GLY A 140 2.23 -13.56 -3.41
N LEU A 141 2.10 -12.54 -4.26
CA LEU A 141 1.01 -12.38 -5.22
C LEU A 141 1.31 -13.20 -6.48
N ALA A 142 0.94 -14.48 -6.43
CA ALA A 142 1.34 -15.51 -7.41
C ALA A 142 0.24 -15.99 -8.37
N SER A 143 -1.00 -15.46 -8.30
CA SER A 143 -2.08 -15.85 -9.23
C SER A 143 -1.68 -15.66 -10.70
N PRO A 144 -1.85 -16.67 -11.57
CA PRO A 144 -1.50 -16.56 -13.00
C PRO A 144 -2.37 -15.56 -13.75
N THR A 145 -3.59 -15.31 -13.26
CA THR A 145 -4.54 -14.30 -13.79
C THR A 145 -4.17 -12.87 -13.44
N GLY A 146 -3.19 -12.66 -12.55
CA GLY A 146 -2.77 -11.35 -12.05
C GLY A 146 -3.67 -10.80 -10.93
N TYR A 147 -3.38 -9.55 -10.56
CA TYR A 147 -4.05 -8.83 -9.50
C TYR A 147 -4.36 -7.40 -9.92
N ARG A 148 -5.55 -6.92 -9.59
CA ARG A 148 -5.92 -5.51 -9.70
C ARG A 148 -5.39 -4.76 -8.47
N VAL A 149 -4.48 -3.82 -8.68
CA VAL A 149 -3.77 -3.15 -7.57
C VAL A 149 -4.18 -1.67 -7.47
N GLU A 150 -4.67 -1.25 -6.30
CA GLU A 150 -4.93 0.17 -5.98
C GLU A 150 -4.21 0.59 -4.69
N ASP A 151 -3.85 1.88 -4.60
CA ASP A 151 -3.48 2.53 -3.35
C ASP A 151 -4.74 2.84 -2.53
N LEU A 152 -4.65 2.72 -1.20
CA LEU A 152 -5.76 2.96 -0.30
C LEU A 152 -5.77 4.35 0.33
N TYR A 153 -4.65 5.07 0.31
CA TYR A 153 -4.59 6.48 0.73
C TYR A 153 -4.68 7.44 -0.44
N GLU A 154 -3.96 7.14 -1.52
CA GLU A 154 -4.00 7.91 -2.76
C GLU A 154 -5.03 7.24 -3.69
N ASP A 155 -5.84 7.98 -4.44
CA ASP A 155 -6.82 7.37 -5.36
C ASP A 155 -6.15 6.96 -6.69
N VAL A 156 -5.13 6.11 -6.58
CA VAL A 156 -4.27 5.63 -7.67
C VAL A 156 -4.59 4.18 -7.95
N ASP A 157 -5.03 3.91 -9.17
CA ASP A 157 -5.33 2.57 -9.68
C ASP A 157 -4.21 2.16 -10.65
N TYR A 158 -3.41 1.17 -10.27
CA TYR A 158 -2.32 0.63 -11.08
C TYR A 158 -2.83 -0.36 -12.15
N GLY A 159 -4.12 -0.70 -12.14
CA GLY A 159 -4.72 -1.67 -13.05
C GLY A 159 -4.37 -3.12 -12.69
N VAL A 160 -4.53 -4.02 -13.66
CA VAL A 160 -4.20 -5.44 -13.49
C VAL A 160 -2.73 -5.68 -13.81
N LEU A 161 -1.99 -6.15 -12.82
CA LEU A 161 -0.56 -6.44 -12.89
C LEU A 161 -0.33 -7.96 -12.80
N SER A 162 0.63 -8.50 -13.55
CA SER A 162 1.00 -9.92 -13.48
C SER A 162 1.99 -10.20 -12.34
N PRO A 163 2.16 -11.46 -11.89
CA PRO A 163 3.16 -11.82 -10.88
C PRO A 163 4.59 -11.35 -11.20
N GLN A 164 4.95 -11.20 -12.47
CA GLN A 164 6.27 -10.75 -12.94
C GLN A 164 6.42 -9.22 -13.00
N THR A 165 5.32 -8.48 -12.92
CA THR A 165 5.34 -7.01 -13.02
C THR A 165 5.93 -6.40 -11.75
N LYS A 166 6.92 -5.52 -11.91
CA LYS A 166 7.51 -4.73 -10.81
C LYS A 166 6.65 -3.51 -10.52
N ILE A 167 6.08 -3.45 -9.31
CA ILE A 167 5.49 -2.21 -8.79
C ILE A 167 6.60 -1.34 -8.18
N LYS A 168 6.50 -0.02 -8.37
CA LYS A 168 7.37 0.98 -7.77
C LYS A 168 6.53 1.92 -6.91
N VAL A 169 6.90 2.07 -5.65
CA VAL A 169 6.13 2.84 -4.65
C VAL A 169 7.05 3.81 -3.92
N LYS A 170 6.60 5.05 -3.70
CA LYS A 170 7.37 6.07 -2.98
C LYS A 170 6.85 6.21 -1.55
N VAL A 171 7.70 5.93 -0.57
CA VAL A 171 7.32 5.98 0.85
C VAL A 171 8.08 7.10 1.57
N ASN A 172 7.33 8.09 2.06
CA ASN A 172 7.87 9.22 2.83
C ASN A 172 8.51 8.74 4.15
N PRO A 173 9.51 9.46 4.71
CA PRO A 173 10.05 9.18 6.04
C PRO A 173 8.95 9.12 7.11
N SER A 174 9.01 8.12 8.01
CA SER A 174 7.95 7.77 8.97
C SER A 174 6.55 7.44 8.39
N GLY A 175 6.42 7.41 7.07
CA GLY A 175 5.16 7.19 6.35
C GLY A 175 4.94 5.75 5.91
N VAL A 176 3.80 5.55 5.24
CA VAL A 176 3.35 4.26 4.70
C VAL A 176 2.70 4.46 3.34
N VAL A 177 2.88 3.48 2.46
CA VAL A 177 1.94 3.22 1.36
C VAL A 177 1.27 1.88 1.62
N ILE A 178 -0.05 1.83 1.55
CA ILE A 178 -0.83 0.59 1.70
C ILE A 178 -1.61 0.35 0.41
N LEU A 179 -1.35 -0.81 -0.21
CA LEU A 179 -1.96 -1.24 -1.45
C LEU A 179 -2.94 -2.37 -1.17
N ARG A 180 -4.03 -2.40 -1.93
CA ARG A 180 -4.93 -3.56 -2.06
C ARG A 180 -4.67 -4.20 -3.41
N ALA A 181 -4.40 -5.51 -3.40
CA ALA A 181 -4.20 -6.34 -4.57
C ALA A 181 -5.32 -7.39 -4.62
N ASP A 182 -6.39 -7.07 -5.35
CA ASP A 182 -7.52 -7.99 -5.56
C ASP A 182 -7.16 -9.02 -6.63
N VAL A 183 -7.35 -10.31 -6.33
CA VAL A 183 -7.10 -11.38 -7.30
C VAL A 183 -8.07 -11.26 -8.49
N GLN A 184 -7.52 -11.24 -9.70
CA GLN A 184 -8.33 -11.13 -10.91
C GLN A 184 -8.93 -12.50 -11.26
N ALA A 185 -10.25 -12.57 -11.43
CA ALA A 185 -10.89 -13.76 -12.01
C ALA A 185 -10.64 -13.82 -13.53
N ASP A 186 -10.61 -15.02 -14.11
CA ASP A 186 -10.42 -15.20 -15.56
C ASP A 186 -11.46 -14.44 -16.37
N TYR A 187 -10.98 -13.53 -17.22
CA TYR A 187 -11.81 -12.61 -18.02
C TYR A 187 -12.76 -13.31 -19.02
N ASN A 188 -12.61 -14.62 -19.23
CA ASN A 188 -13.39 -15.42 -20.17
C ASN A 188 -14.77 -15.91 -19.66
N ARG A 189 -15.24 -15.51 -18.46
CA ARG A 189 -16.62 -15.80 -18.00
C ARG A 189 -17.39 -14.58 -17.51
N ARG A 190 -18.05 -13.93 -18.48
CA ARG A 190 -19.28 -13.13 -18.41
C ARG A 190 -19.80 -12.78 -17.00
N VAL A 191 -19.50 -11.57 -16.52
CA VAL A 191 -20.33 -10.84 -15.56
C VAL A 191 -20.21 -9.32 -15.83
N PRO A 192 -21.33 -8.58 -16.01
CA PRO A 192 -21.27 -7.15 -16.25
C PRO A 192 -21.12 -6.40 -14.92
N PHE A 193 -19.96 -5.78 -14.70
CA PHE A 193 -19.74 -4.89 -13.55
C PHE A 193 -19.71 -3.42 -13.96
N TYR A 194 -20.38 -2.60 -13.16
CA TYR A 194 -20.62 -1.18 -13.39
C TYR A 194 -19.32 -0.38 -13.56
N THR A 195 -19.20 0.34 -14.68
CA THR A 195 -18.14 1.32 -14.91
C THR A 195 -18.20 2.43 -13.86
N THR A 196 -17.29 2.38 -12.89
CA THR A 196 -16.94 3.57 -12.10
C THR A 196 -15.84 4.29 -12.85
N GLN A 197 -16.04 5.56 -13.21
CA GLN A 197 -15.00 6.36 -13.88
C GLN A 197 -13.80 6.52 -12.95
N ARG A 198 -12.68 5.84 -13.25
CA ARG A 198 -11.40 5.98 -12.57
C ARG A 198 -10.29 6.27 -13.57
N THR A 199 -9.39 7.17 -13.24
CA THR A 199 -8.22 7.49 -14.06
C THR A 199 -7.19 6.37 -14.01
N VAL A 200 -6.99 5.69 -15.14
CA VAL A 200 -5.90 4.72 -15.34
C VAL A 200 -4.55 5.42 -15.20
N TYR A 201 -3.65 4.87 -14.38
CA TYR A 201 -2.28 5.37 -14.28
C TYR A 201 -1.53 5.23 -15.62
N ASN A 202 -1.18 6.35 -16.25
CA ASN A 202 -0.35 6.39 -17.45
C ASN A 202 1.00 7.08 -17.13
N PRO A 203 2.14 6.37 -17.18
CA PRO A 203 3.45 6.94 -16.84
C PRO A 203 3.94 8.03 -17.81
N LEU A 204 3.40 8.13 -19.02
CA LEU A 204 3.75 9.19 -19.97
C LEU A 204 3.08 10.54 -19.64
N ASN A 205 1.91 10.51 -19.01
CA ASN A 205 1.08 11.71 -18.77
C ASN A 205 1.56 12.60 -17.61
N GLN A 206 2.65 12.24 -16.92
CA GLN A 206 3.28 13.11 -15.91
C GLN A 206 4.40 14.00 -16.48
N VAL A 207 4.96 13.68 -17.65
CA VAL A 207 6.10 14.43 -18.22
C VAL A 207 5.64 15.70 -18.95
N PHE A 208 4.43 15.67 -19.53
CA PHE A 208 3.89 16.78 -20.34
C PHE A 208 2.50 17.22 -19.87
N ARG A 209 2.44 17.86 -18.70
CA ARG A 209 1.30 18.74 -18.34
C ARG A 209 1.70 20.20 -18.49
N ILE A 210 1.44 20.76 -19.67
CA ILE A 210 1.38 22.21 -19.84
C ILE A 210 0.23 22.71 -18.96
N ARG A 211 0.49 23.63 -18.04
CA ARG A 211 -0.58 24.34 -17.32
C ARG A 211 -1.21 25.34 -18.27
N ASN A 212 -2.42 25.04 -18.75
CA ASN A 212 -3.28 26.07 -19.30
C ASN A 212 -3.84 26.89 -18.12
N ASN A 213 -3.16 27.99 -17.81
CA ASN A 213 -3.72 29.03 -16.94
C ASN A 213 -4.76 29.79 -17.77
N ASN A 214 -6.03 29.69 -17.38
CA ASN A 214 -7.04 30.69 -17.77
C ASN A 214 -7.29 31.57 -16.55
N PHE A 215 -6.98 32.87 -16.73
CA PHE A 215 -6.97 33.95 -15.73
C PHE A 215 -5.80 33.87 -14.72
#